data_AF-A0A7C4WBV9-F1
#
_entry.id   AF-A0A7C4WBV9-F1
#
_cell.length_a   1.000
_cell.length_b   1.000
_cell.length_c   1.000
_cell.angle_alpha   90.00
_cell.angle_beta   90.00
_cell.angle_gamma   90.00
#
_symmetry.space_group_name_H-M   'P 1'
#
loop_
_entity.id
_entity.type
_entity.pdbx_description
1 polymer ?
#
loop_
_entity_poly.entity_id
_entity_poly.type
_entity_poly.pdbx_seq_one_letter_code
_entity_poly.pdbx_strand_id
1 'polypeptide(L)' 'MRVTVHMPDELAERLRAAAANEKKSVSRLVAEAVAWYLREKRRRALGERVLERIGRSRIEPNIFQTLEEGRRDDRRP' A
#
# COMPACT_ATOMS: atom_id res chain seq x y z
N MET A 1 -21.36 5.05 -8.88
CA MET A 1 -21.40 5.99 -7.75
C MET A 1 -21.02 7.38 -8.25
N ARG A 2 -21.77 8.43 -7.92
CA ARG A 2 -21.42 9.83 -8.24
C ARG A 2 -20.92 10.51 -6.98
N VAL A 3 -19.79 11.19 -7.07
CA VAL A 3 -19.20 11.96 -5.95
C VAL A 3 -18.98 13.38 -6.44
N THR A 4 -19.40 14.35 -5.65
CA THR A 4 -19.14 15.77 -5.87
C THR A 4 -18.20 16.25 -4.78
N VAL A 5 -17.11 16.88 -5.17
CA VAL A 5 -16.10 17.41 -4.25
C VAL A 5 -15.79 18.86 -4.62
N HIS A 6 -15.45 19.66 -3.62
CA HIS A 6 -14.83 20.95 -3.87
C HIS A 6 -13.35 20.73 -4.23
N MET A 7 -12.92 21.31 -5.35
CA MET A 7 -11.54 21.24 -5.82
C MET A 7 -11.04 22.67 -6.05
N PRO A 8 -9.91 23.08 -5.45
CA PRO A 8 -9.31 24.38 -5.75
C PRO A 8 -9.03 24.52 -7.25
N ASP A 9 -9.25 25.72 -7.80
CA ASP A 9 -9.16 25.96 -9.25
C ASP A 9 -7.80 25.57 -9.83
N GLU A 10 -6.70 25.90 -9.14
CA GLU A 10 -5.35 25.52 -9.57
C GLU A 10 -5.20 24.00 -9.73
N LEU A 11 -5.79 23.22 -8.80
CA LEU A 11 -5.74 21.77 -8.86
C LEU A 11 -6.61 21.24 -10.00
N ALA A 12 -7.77 21.86 -10.25
CA ALA A 12 -8.63 21.49 -11.37
C ALA A 12 -7.93 21.71 -12.72
N GLU A 13 -7.23 22.83 -12.88
CA GLU A 13 -6.46 23.12 -14.10
C GLU A 13 -5.31 22.14 -14.31
N ARG A 14 -4.53 21.85 -13.25
CA ARG A 14 -3.48 20.82 -13.30
C ARG A 14 -4.03 19.44 -13.67
N LEU A 15 -5.18 19.07 -13.12
CA LEU A 15 -5.84 17.80 -13.41
C LEU A 15 -6.31 17.72 -14.87
N ARG A 16 -6.89 18.80 -15.41
CA ARG A 16 -7.29 18.88 -16.83
C ARG A 16 -6.09 18.73 -17.75
N ALA A 17 -4.99 19.44 -17.45
CA ALA A 17 -3.76 19.36 -18.22
C ALA A 17 -3.15 17.94 -18.19
N ALA A 18 -3.10 17.31 -17.01
CA ALA A 18 -2.62 15.93 -16.86
C ALA A 18 -3.48 14.93 -17.65
N ALA A 19 -4.81 15.05 -17.57
CA ALA A 19 -5.74 14.20 -18.30
C ALA A 19 -5.56 14.35 -19.83
N ALA A 20 -5.37 15.57 -20.31
CA ALA A 20 -5.10 15.84 -21.72
C ALA A 20 -3.78 15.21 -22.18
N ASN A 21 -2.71 15.38 -21.41
CA ASN A 21 -1.39 14.80 -21.70
C ASN A 21 -1.42 13.26 -21.75
N GLU A 22 -2.20 12.63 -20.86
CA GLU A 22 -2.36 11.17 -20.81
C GLU A 22 -3.43 10.65 -21.79
N LYS A 23 -4.09 11.52 -22.55
CA LYS A 23 -5.22 11.18 -23.45
C LYS A 23 -6.36 10.43 -22.73
N LYS A 24 -6.66 10.83 -21.49
CA LYS A 24 -7.71 10.25 -20.65
C LYS A 24 -8.80 11.29 -20.36
N SER A 25 -10.00 10.82 -20.03
CA SER A 25 -11.00 11.71 -19.42
C SER A 25 -10.57 12.10 -18.01
N VAL A 26 -10.96 13.29 -17.57
CA VAL A 26 -10.74 13.76 -16.18
C VAL A 26 -11.32 12.75 -15.17
N SER A 27 -12.52 12.23 -15.44
CA SER A 27 -13.17 11.24 -14.58
C SER A 27 -12.36 9.96 -14.42
N ARG A 28 -11.74 9.48 -15.50
CA ARG A 28 -10.89 8.28 -15.46
C ARG A 28 -9.62 8.54 -14.66
N LEU A 29 -8.95 9.67 -14.90
CA LEU A 29 -7.74 10.03 -14.16
C LEU A 29 -8.01 10.18 -12.66
N VAL A 30 -9.13 10.81 -12.29
CA VAL A 30 -9.56 10.93 -10.88
C VAL A 30 -9.81 9.56 -10.27
N ALA A 31 -10.50 8.66 -10.97
CA ALA A 31 -10.75 7.31 -10.46
C ALA A 31 -9.45 6.52 -10.23
N GLU A 32 -8.51 6.60 -11.18
CA GLU A 32 -7.19 5.98 -11.06
C GLU A 32 -6.40 6.55 -9.88
N ALA A 33 -6.40 7.88 -9.71
CA ALA A 33 -5.72 8.55 -8.61
C ALA A 33 -6.31 8.17 -7.23
N VAL A 34 -7.63 8.11 -7.11
CA VAL A 34 -8.31 7.70 -5.86
C VAL A 34 -8.00 6.23 -5.54
N ALA A 35 -8.06 5.34 -6.54
CA ALA A 35 -7.73 3.94 -6.36
C ALA A 35 -6.27 3.75 -5.90
N TRP A 36 -5.34 4.48 -6.52
CA TRP A 36 -3.94 4.49 -6.14
C TRP A 36 -3.75 4.99 -4.70
N TYR A 37 -4.37 6.12 -4.33
CA TYR A 37 -4.28 6.69 -2.99
C TYR A 37 -4.78 5.72 -1.92
N LEU A 38 -5.93 5.06 -2.15
CA LEU A 38 -6.47 4.08 -1.19
C LEU A 38 -5.56 2.86 -1.04
N ARG A 39 -4.98 2.37 -2.14
CA ARG A 39 -4.01 1.27 -2.11
C ARG A 39 -2.76 1.66 -1.33
N GLU A 40 -2.24 2.85 -1.56
CA GLU A 40 -1.04 3.34 -0.90
C GLU A 40 -1.27 3.59 0.59
N LYS A 41 -2.40 4.20 0.96
CA LYS A 41 -2.81 4.37 2.36
C LYS A 41 -2.91 3.04 3.10
N ARG A 42 -3.49 2.02 2.47
CA ARG A 42 -3.57 0.66 3.04
C ARG A 42 -2.17 0.06 3.23
N ARG A 43 -1.28 0.22 2.24
CA ARG A 43 0.10 -0.28 2.31
C ARG A 43 0.87 0.34 3.47
N ARG A 44 0.77 1.66 3.66
CA ARG A 44 1.43 2.37 4.77
C ARG A 44 0.92 1.92 6.13
N ALA A 45 -0.40 1.83 6.30
CA ALA A 45 -1.01 1.35 7.53
C ALA A 45 -0.67 -0.12 7.86
N LEU A 46 -0.31 -0.93 6.85
CA LEU A 46 0.22 -2.28 7.07
C LEU A 46 1.70 -2.23 7.48
N GLY A 47 2.50 -1.40 6.81
CA GLY A 47 3.90 -1.18 7.16
C GLY A 47 4.07 -0.70 8.61
N GLU A 48 3.28 0.27 9.04
CA GLU A 48 3.25 0.76 10.42
C GLU A 48 2.91 -0.36 11.42
N ARG A 49 1.89 -1.18 11.12
CA ARG A 49 1.52 -2.33 11.96
C ARG A 49 2.61 -3.39 12.02
N VAL A 50 3.36 -3.61 10.93
CA VAL A 50 4.51 -4.53 10.91
C VAL A 50 5.64 -3.96 11.77
N LEU A 51 5.97 -2.67 11.63
CA LEU A 51 6.99 -2.00 12.44
C LEU A 51 6.66 -2.04 13.93
N GLU A 52 5.40 -1.77 14.30
CA GLU A 52 4.93 -1.88 15.69
C GLU A 52 5.05 -3.30 16.26
N ARG A 53 4.94 -4.32 15.42
CA ARG A 53 5.14 -5.72 15.83
C ARG A 53 6.61 -6.06 15.94
N ILE A 54 7.48 -5.59 15.04
CA ILE A 54 8.92 -5.87 15.07
C ILE A 54 9.54 -5.41 16.41
N GLY A 55 9.10 -4.26 16.95
CA GLY A 55 9.58 -3.78 18.26
C GLY A 55 8.97 -4.48 19.48
N ARG A 56 7.89 -5.26 19.31
CA ARG A 56 7.16 -5.94 20.40
C ARG A 56 7.27 -7.46 20.37
N SER A 57 7.69 -8.04 19.25
CA SER A 57 7.95 -9.46 19.12
C SER A 57 9.20 -9.81 19.91
N ARG A 58 9.03 -10.49 21.05
CA ARG A 58 10.13 -11.21 21.69
C ARG A 58 10.56 -12.32 20.73
N ILE A 59 11.72 -12.16 20.12
CA ILE A 59 12.40 -13.26 19.46
C ILE A 59 12.77 -14.24 20.58
N GLU A 60 12.27 -15.47 20.50
CA GLU A 60 12.65 -16.48 21.48
C GLU A 60 14.16 -16.73 21.39
N PRO A 61 14.91 -16.86 22.51
CA PRO A 61 16.36 -16.97 22.46
C PRO A 61 16.86 -18.10 21.56
N ASN A 62 16.07 -19.18 21.44
CA ASN A 62 16.40 -20.37 20.68
C ASN A 62 15.70 -20.45 19.32
N ILE A 63 15.16 -19.34 18.80
CA ILE A 63 14.41 -19.32 17.52
C ILE A 63 15.21 -19.96 16.37
N PHE A 64 16.53 -19.78 16.38
CA PHE A 64 17.43 -20.34 15.37
C PHE A 64 17.55 -21.87 15.46
N GLN A 65 17.47 -22.43 16.67
CA GLN A 65 17.51 -23.85 16.92
C GLN A 65 16.19 -24.52 16.47
N THR A 66 15.05 -23.88 16.79
CA THR A 66 13.72 -24.32 16.33
C THR A 66 13.57 -24.24 14.81
N LEU A 67 14.12 -23.20 14.17
CA LEU A 67 14.15 -23.08 12.71
C LEU A 67 15.03 -24.16 12.06
N GLU A 68 16.18 -24.48 12.65
CA GLU A 68 17.07 -25.54 12.17
C GLU A 68 16.45 -26.94 12.34
N GLU A 69 15.74 -27.19 13.44
CA GLU A 69 15.00 -28.44 13.67
C GLU A 69 13.90 -28.63 12.61
N GLY A 70 13.06 -27.61 12.39
CA GLY A 70 12.02 -27.68 11.34
C GLY A 70 12.60 -27.86 9.94
N ARG A 71 13.74 -27.24 9.64
CA ARG A 71 14.43 -27.38 8.33
C ARG A 71 15.02 -28.77 8.12
N ARG A 72 15.32 -29.50 9.20
CA ARG A 72 15.77 -30.91 9.14
C ARG A 72 14.59 -31.86 8.95
N ASP A 73 13.45 -31.57 9.57
CA ASP A 73 12.24 -32.35 9.40
C ASP A 73 11.65 -32.22 7.98
N ASP A 74 11.68 -31.02 7.39
CA ASP A 74 11.31 -30.80 5.97
C ASP A 74 12.27 -31.48 4.97
N ARG A 75 13.45 -31.92 5.42
CA ARG A 75 14.46 -32.61 4.61
C ARG A 75 14.50 -34.11 4.86
N ARG A 76 13.62 -34.64 5.71
CA ARG A 76 13.43 -36.09 5.84
C ARG A 76 12.55 -36.57 4.68
N PRO A 77 12.93 -37.66 3.99
CA PRO A 77 12.17 -38.20 2.86
C PRO A 77 10.82 -38.78 3.25
#